data_AF-A0AAD3A509-F1
#
_entry.id   AF-A0AAD3A509-F1
#
_cell.length_a   1.000
_cell.length_b   1.000
_cell.length_c   1.000
_cell.angle_alpha   90.00
_cell.angle_beta   90.00
_cell.angle_gamma   90.00
#
_symmetry.space_group_name_H-M   'P 1'
#
loop_
_entity.id
_entity.type
_entity.pdbx_description
1 polymer ?
#
loop_
_entity_poly.entity_id
_entity_poly.type
_entity_poly.pdbx_seq_one_letter_code
_entity_poly.pdbx_strand_id
1 'polypeptide(L)'
;MGNIKVLRGYYLTGLGQEPLAYYFKITDDFPEFESVKAGDIALTFYQNGDAITSIPALIRVDAVIEGEKQVLEFIQSEKKDHFPMLPLVALYKQFDPLQFNTMMETFDNLKLEIKRLAKVSYVQGDLFEFIQGGQG
;
A
#
# COMPACT_ATOMS: atom_id res chain seq x y z
N MET A 1 -9.50 2.42 28.43
CA MET A 1 -9.05 2.15 27.05
C MET A 1 -9.90 0.99 26.57
N GLY A 2 -10.57 1.13 25.42
CA GLY A 2 -11.32 0.03 24.81
C GLY A 2 -10.40 -1.12 24.44
N ASN A 3 -10.97 -2.28 24.12
CA ASN A 3 -10.17 -3.43 23.68
C ASN A 3 -9.48 -3.09 22.35
N ILE A 4 -8.19 -3.43 22.25
CA ILE A 4 -7.37 -3.14 21.06
C ILE A 4 -6.89 -4.46 20.46
N LYS A 5 -7.02 -4.59 19.14
CA LYS A 5 -6.32 -5.61 18.35
C LYS A 5 -5.32 -4.95 17.42
N VAL A 6 -4.16 -5.58 17.28
CA VAL A 6 -3.17 -5.17 16.28
C VAL A 6 -3.26 -6.15 15.11
N LEU A 7 -3.32 -5.64 13.88
CA LEU A 7 -3.31 -6.47 12.69
C LEU A 7 -1.98 -6.33 11.98
N ARG A 8 -1.43 -7.45 11.55
CA ARG A 8 -0.33 -7.49 10.59
C ARG A 8 -0.91 -7.68 9.20
N GLY A 9 -0.46 -6.90 8.23
CA GLY A 9 -0.95 -7.02 6.86
C GLY A 9 0.03 -6.51 5.81
N TYR A 10 -0.29 -6.80 4.55
CA TYR A 10 0.51 -6.42 3.39
C TYR A 10 -0.33 -5.57 2.44
N TYR A 11 0.23 -4.47 1.93
CA TYR A 11 -0.47 -3.65 0.95
C TYR A 11 -0.69 -4.40 -0.37
N LEU A 12 -1.85 -4.17 -0.98
CA LEU A 12 -2.20 -4.64 -2.31
C LEU A 12 -2.10 -3.48 -3.28
N THR A 13 -1.20 -3.59 -4.26
CA THR A 13 -0.91 -2.52 -5.24
C THR A 13 -1.08 -3.03 -6.67
N GLY A 14 -0.98 -2.15 -7.66
CA GLY A 14 -0.91 -2.53 -9.07
C GLY A 14 0.35 -3.34 -9.45
N LEU A 15 1.28 -3.55 -8.52
CA LEU A 15 2.43 -4.46 -8.68
C LEU A 15 2.21 -5.80 -7.97
N GLY A 16 1.04 -6.00 -7.34
CA GLY A 16 0.74 -7.13 -6.49
C GLY A 16 0.87 -6.80 -5.01
N GLN A 17 1.05 -7.85 -4.20
CA GLN A 17 1.23 -7.70 -2.76
C GLN A 17 2.64 -7.19 -2.45
N GLU A 18 2.75 -6.16 -1.63
CA GLU A 18 4.05 -5.68 -1.16
C GLU A 18 4.75 -6.73 -0.28
N PRO A 19 6.09 -6.80 -0.31
CA PRO A 19 6.85 -7.79 0.47
C PRO A 19 6.94 -7.44 1.95
N LEU A 20 6.83 -6.16 2.31
CA LEU A 20 6.93 -5.69 3.68
C LEU A 20 5.59 -5.78 4.40
N ALA A 21 5.63 -6.30 5.63
CA ALA A 21 4.46 -6.32 6.50
C ALA A 21 4.38 -5.01 7.29
N TYR A 22 3.16 -4.52 7.45
CA TYR A 22 2.82 -3.35 8.24
C TYR A 22 1.86 -3.71 9.36
N TYR A 23 1.83 -2.86 10.39
CA TYR A 23 0.96 -3.03 11.55
C TYR A 23 -0.14 -1.96 11.57
N PHE A 24 -1.34 -2.41 11.89
CA PHE A 24 -2.57 -1.63 11.91
C PHE A 24 -3.27 -1.85 13.25
N LYS A 25 -4.14 -0.92 13.64
CA LYS A 25 -4.83 -0.96 14.92
C LYS A 25 -6.34 -0.81 14.75
N ILE A 26 -7.09 -1.64 15.46
CA ILE A 26 -8.55 -1.47 15.61
C ILE A 26 -8.93 -1.47 17.09
N THR A 27 -10.02 -0.79 17.41
CA THR A 27 -10.67 -0.79 18.72
C THR A 27 -12.01 -1.51 18.64
N ASP A 28 -12.61 -1.78 19.79
CA ASP A 28 -13.97 -2.32 19.95
C ASP A 28 -15.07 -1.52 19.21
N ASP A 29 -14.83 -0.25 18.90
CA ASP A 29 -15.72 0.56 18.04
C ASP A 29 -15.70 0.14 16.55
N PHE A 30 -14.74 -0.69 16.13
CA PHE A 30 -14.67 -1.18 14.75
C PHE A 30 -15.77 -2.25 14.51
N PRO A 31 -16.67 -2.09 13.54
CA PRO A 31 -17.84 -2.97 13.39
C PRO A 31 -17.50 -4.47 13.26
N GLU A 32 -16.39 -4.79 12.61
CA GLU A 32 -15.92 -6.17 12.43
C GLU A 32 -14.85 -6.61 13.44
N PHE A 33 -14.72 -5.93 14.59
CA PHE A 33 -13.67 -6.19 15.59
C PHE A 33 -13.57 -7.67 16.01
N GLU A 34 -14.71 -8.35 16.19
CA GLU A 34 -14.74 -9.76 16.58
C GLU A 34 -14.59 -10.74 15.41
N SER A 35 -14.88 -10.29 14.18
CA SER A 35 -14.93 -11.17 13.01
C SER A 35 -13.70 -11.10 12.11
N VAL A 36 -12.86 -10.07 12.27
CA VAL A 36 -11.66 -9.89 11.45
C VAL A 36 -10.68 -11.05 11.64
N LYS A 37 -10.11 -11.53 10.55
CA LYS A 37 -9.20 -12.69 10.54
C LYS A 37 -8.17 -12.62 9.42
N ALA A 38 -7.18 -13.49 9.52
CA ALA A 38 -6.21 -13.70 8.44
C ALA A 38 -6.91 -14.05 7.12
N GLY A 39 -6.43 -13.45 6.03
CA GLY A 39 -6.99 -13.55 4.69
C GLY A 39 -8.02 -12.48 4.33
N ASP A 40 -8.57 -11.77 5.31
CA ASP A 40 -9.48 -10.66 5.02
C ASP A 40 -8.78 -9.52 4.28
N ILE A 41 -9.52 -8.82 3.44
CA ILE A 41 -9.06 -7.58 2.81
C ILE A 41 -9.64 -6.41 3.58
N ALA A 42 -8.80 -5.46 3.97
CA ALA A 42 -9.23 -4.28 4.72
C ALA A 42 -8.84 -2.98 4.00
N LEU A 43 -9.66 -1.96 4.19
CA LEU A 43 -9.44 -0.61 3.71
C LEU A 43 -8.75 0.23 4.81
N THR A 44 -7.71 0.97 4.42
CA THR A 44 -6.94 1.86 5.29
C THR A 44 -6.30 2.98 4.44
N PHE A 45 -5.27 3.64 4.95
CA PHE A 45 -4.45 4.61 4.24
C PHE A 45 -3.08 4.01 3.89
N TYR A 46 -2.40 4.55 2.89
CA TYR A 46 -1.05 4.08 2.53
C TYR A 46 0.02 4.69 3.43
N GLN A 47 0.99 3.87 3.83
CA GLN A 47 2.19 4.27 4.56
C GLN A 47 3.41 3.56 3.97
N ASN A 48 4.58 4.19 4.03
CA ASN A 48 5.83 3.59 3.53
C ASN A 48 6.93 3.50 4.61
N GLY A 49 6.56 3.36 5.88
CA GLY A 49 7.49 3.26 7.01
C GLY A 49 8.07 4.61 7.46
N ASP A 50 8.27 5.54 6.51
CA ASP A 50 8.76 6.89 6.79
C ASP A 50 7.62 7.93 6.85
N ALA A 51 6.54 7.69 6.11
CA ALA A 51 5.42 8.62 6.02
C ALA A 51 4.06 7.90 6.00
N ILE A 52 3.07 8.58 6.56
CA ILE A 52 1.64 8.28 6.39
C ILE A 52 1.08 9.24 5.34
N THR A 53 0.31 8.72 4.40
CA THR A 53 -0.33 9.51 3.34
C THR A 53 -1.85 9.51 3.49
N SER A 54 -2.52 10.44 2.81
CA SER A 54 -3.99 10.46 2.71
C SER A 54 -4.55 9.52 1.62
N ILE A 55 -3.70 8.73 0.96
CA ILE A 55 -4.09 7.86 -0.16
C ILE A 55 -4.81 6.63 0.42
N PRO A 56 -6.05 6.32 -0.03
CA PRO A 56 -6.72 5.09 0.35
C PRO A 56 -5.94 3.86 -0.13
N ALA A 57 -5.89 2.82 0.69
CA ALA A 57 -5.14 1.61 0.39
C ALA A 57 -5.89 0.36 0.85
N LEU A 58 -5.67 -0.73 0.11
CA LEU A 58 -6.13 -2.06 0.50
C LEU A 58 -4.96 -2.83 1.09
N ILE A 59 -5.23 -3.56 2.16
CA ILE A 59 -4.30 -4.53 2.74
C ILE A 59 -4.93 -5.91 2.77
N ARG A 60 -4.10 -6.94 2.64
CA ARG A 60 -4.45 -8.30 3.04
C ARG A 60 -3.99 -8.53 4.46
N VAL A 61 -4.90 -8.90 5.35
CA VAL A 61 -4.60 -9.27 6.73
C VAL A 61 -3.86 -10.60 6.73
N ASP A 62 -2.72 -10.64 7.38
CA ASP A 62 -1.89 -11.84 7.56
C ASP A 62 -2.12 -12.46 8.95
N ALA A 63 -2.21 -11.62 9.99
CA ALA A 63 -2.43 -12.07 11.35
C ALA A 63 -3.17 -11.03 12.19
N VAL A 64 -3.90 -11.52 13.20
CA VAL A 64 -4.57 -10.70 14.22
C VAL A 64 -3.88 -10.99 15.56
N ILE A 65 -3.40 -9.95 16.22
CA ILE A 65 -2.64 -9.99 17.47
C ILE A 65 -3.55 -9.46 18.57
N GLU A 66 -3.93 -10.35 19.48
CA GLU A 66 -4.90 -10.07 20.57
C GLU A 66 -4.28 -10.27 21.96
N GLY A 67 -3.08 -10.86 22.05
CA GLY A 67 -2.43 -11.12 23.31
C GLY A 67 -2.04 -9.83 24.03
N GLU A 68 -2.58 -9.61 25.23
CA GLU A 68 -2.47 -8.35 26.00
C GLU A 68 -1.03 -7.82 26.06
N LYS A 69 -0.06 -8.66 26.41
CA LYS A 69 1.36 -8.27 26.48
C LYS A 69 1.90 -7.80 25.13
N GLN A 70 1.61 -8.52 24.06
CA GLN A 70 2.08 -8.16 22.72
C GLN A 70 1.44 -6.86 22.24
N VAL A 71 0.12 -6.71 22.44
CA VAL A 71 -0.59 -5.47 22.09
C VAL A 71 0.01 -4.28 22.86
N LEU A 72 0.27 -4.43 24.16
CA LEU A 72 0.90 -3.37 24.96
C LEU A 72 2.29 -2.98 24.42
N GLU A 73 3.10 -3.93 23.98
CA GLU A 73 4.41 -3.67 23.37
C GLU A 73 4.27 -2.81 22.10
N PHE A 74 3.31 -3.10 21.21
CA PHE A 74 3.05 -2.27 20.02
C PHE A 74 2.55 -0.86 20.37
N ILE A 75 1.67 -0.72 21.36
CA ILE A 75 1.18 0.61 21.77
C ILE A 75 2.29 1.44 22.42
N GLN A 76 3.22 0.79 23.11
CA GLN A 76 4.39 1.46 23.67
C GLN A 76 5.37 1.89 22.57
N SER A 77 5.58 1.08 21.53
CA SER A 77 6.44 1.46 20.41
C SER A 77 5.86 2.65 19.64
N GLU A 78 4.55 2.71 19.38
CA GLU A 78 3.90 3.88 18.76
C GLU A 78 4.23 5.20 19.51
N LYS A 79 4.17 5.15 20.84
CA LYS A 79 4.45 6.33 21.69
C LYS A 79 5.92 6.73 21.65
N LYS A 80 6.81 5.74 21.63
CA LYS A 80 8.26 5.94 21.59
C LYS A 80 8.70 6.51 20.25
N ASP A 81 8.14 5.99 19.16
CA ASP A 81 8.55 6.33 17.80
C ASP A 81 7.79 7.54 17.25
N HIS A 82 6.80 8.05 18.00
CA HIS A 82 5.90 9.15 17.60
C HIS A 82 5.19 8.90 16.26
N PHE A 83 4.98 7.63 15.93
CA PHE A 83 4.43 7.19 14.66
C PHE A 83 3.29 6.19 14.92
N PRO A 84 2.02 6.56 14.64
CA PRO A 84 0.88 5.71 14.96
C PRO A 84 0.73 4.58 13.94
N MET A 85 0.33 3.39 14.40
CA MET A 85 -0.23 2.38 13.51
C MET A 85 -1.53 2.92 12.92
N LEU A 86 -1.74 2.65 11.64
CA LEU A 86 -2.91 3.13 10.93
C LEU A 86 -4.18 2.40 11.37
N PRO A 87 -5.32 3.11 11.44
CA PRO A 87 -6.61 2.49 11.68
C PRO A 87 -7.08 1.73 10.44
N LEU A 88 -7.94 0.73 10.66
CA LEU A 88 -8.76 0.18 9.57
C LEU A 88 -10.07 0.96 9.46
N VAL A 89 -10.49 1.22 8.23
CA VAL A 89 -11.73 1.93 7.91
C VAL A 89 -12.89 0.94 7.79
N ALA A 90 -12.68 -0.18 7.11
CA ALA A 90 -13.68 -1.24 6.92
C ALA A 90 -13.02 -2.54 6.43
N LEU A 91 -13.73 -3.66 6.55
CA LEU A 91 -13.40 -4.87 5.79
C LEU A 91 -14.03 -4.81 4.40
N TYR A 92 -13.23 -5.06 3.37
CA TYR A 92 -13.66 -5.05 1.98
C TYR A 92 -14.09 -6.44 1.51
N LYS A 93 -15.37 -6.76 1.72
CA LYS A 93 -15.96 -8.09 1.48
C LYS A 93 -16.12 -8.45 -0.01
N GLN A 94 -16.06 -7.46 -0.89
CA GLN A 94 -16.31 -7.62 -2.34
C GLN A 94 -15.00 -7.66 -3.16
N PHE A 95 -13.88 -8.01 -2.52
CA PHE A 95 -12.62 -8.14 -3.22
C PHE A 95 -12.69 -9.27 -4.25
N ASP A 96 -12.52 -8.91 -5.53
CA ASP A 96 -12.45 -9.86 -6.64
C ASP A 96 -10.98 -10.04 -7.08
N PRO A 97 -10.36 -11.20 -6.84
CA PRO A 97 -8.99 -11.47 -7.26
C PRO A 97 -8.78 -11.37 -8.78
N LEU A 98 -9.81 -11.63 -9.59
CA LEU A 98 -9.70 -11.52 -11.05
C LEU A 98 -9.59 -10.06 -11.48
N GLN A 99 -10.41 -9.17 -10.89
CA GLN A 99 -10.29 -7.73 -11.12
C GLN A 99 -8.94 -7.19 -10.64
N PHE A 100 -8.42 -7.70 -9.52
CA PHE A 100 -7.09 -7.33 -9.05
C PHE A 100 -5.99 -7.76 -10.02
N ASN A 101 -6.08 -8.96 -10.62
CA ASN A 101 -5.16 -9.38 -11.66
C ASN A 101 -5.23 -8.48 -12.89
N THR A 102 -6.44 -8.10 -13.34
CA THR A 102 -6.61 -7.14 -14.43
C THR A 102 -5.97 -5.78 -14.13
N MET A 103 -6.04 -5.30 -12.88
CA MET A 103 -5.36 -4.07 -12.45
C MET A 103 -3.83 -4.19 -12.61
N MET A 104 -3.25 -5.32 -12.22
CA MET A 104 -1.81 -5.57 -12.38
C MET A 104 -1.38 -5.60 -13.85
N GLU A 105 -2.11 -6.34 -14.69
CA GLU A 105 -1.86 -6.40 -16.14
C GLU A 105 -1.98 -5.01 -16.80
N THR A 106 -2.98 -4.23 -16.39
CA THR A 106 -3.18 -2.86 -16.87
C THR A 106 -1.99 -1.97 -16.50
N PHE A 107 -1.46 -2.10 -15.28
CA PHE A 107 -0.28 -1.35 -14.86
C PHE A 107 1.00 -1.79 -15.59
N ASP A 108 1.14 -3.08 -15.91
CA ASP A 108 2.23 -3.58 -16.76
C ASP A 108 2.21 -2.94 -18.15
N ASN A 109 1.03 -2.83 -18.77
CA ASN A 109 0.86 -2.15 -20.05
C ASN A 109 1.19 -0.65 -19.93
N LEU A 110 0.74 0.01 -18.86
CA LEU A 110 1.08 1.41 -18.59
C LEU A 110 2.60 1.62 -18.48
N LYS A 111 3.33 0.70 -17.82
CA LYS A 111 4.81 0.76 -17.74
C LYS A 111 5.46 0.69 -19.13
N LEU A 112 4.92 -0.11 -20.05
CA LEU A 112 5.41 -0.16 -21.44
C LEU A 112 5.17 1.16 -22.16
N GLU A 113 4.01 1.78 -21.97
CA GLU A 113 3.67 3.07 -22.56
C GLU A 113 4.58 4.19 -22.04
N ILE A 114 4.80 4.28 -20.73
CA ILE A 114 5.71 5.26 -20.12
C ILE A 114 7.11 5.12 -20.74
N LYS A 115 7.62 3.89 -20.87
CA LYS A 115 8.93 3.63 -21.50
C LYS A 115 8.96 4.08 -22.96
N ARG A 116 7.90 3.84 -23.72
CA ARG A 116 7.79 4.25 -25.12
C ARG A 116 7.83 5.77 -25.24
N LEU A 117 7.04 6.48 -24.44
CA LEU A 117 6.99 7.95 -24.45
C LEU A 117 8.32 8.57 -24.03
N ALA A 118 8.97 8.04 -22.99
CA ALA A 118 10.29 8.52 -22.57
C ALA A 118 11.36 8.36 -23.67
N LYS A 119 11.31 7.29 -24.46
CA LYS A 119 12.21 7.10 -25.62
C LYS A 119 11.93 8.10 -26.75
N VAL A 120 10.67 8.45 -27.02
CA VAL A 120 10.32 9.48 -28.01
C VAL A 120 10.91 10.83 -27.61
N SER A 121 10.87 11.17 -26.32
CA SER A 121 11.50 12.40 -25.80
C SER A 121 13.03 12.41 -25.98
N TYR A 122 13.69 11.25 -25.84
CA TYR A 122 15.14 11.12 -26.05
C TYR A 122 15.51 11.31 -27.53
N VAL A 123 14.76 10.70 -28.45
CA VAL A 123 14.96 10.84 -29.90
C VAL A 123 14.72 12.28 -30.36
N GLN A 124 13.79 13.01 -29.74
CA GLN A 124 13.55 14.42 -30.05
C GLN A 124 14.64 15.36 -29.49
N GLY A 125 15.40 14.94 -28.47
CA GLY A 125 16.59 15.64 -27.96
C GLY A 125 17.82 15.47 -28.86
N ASP A 126 18.03 14.28 -29.42
CA ASP A 126 19.16 14.00 -30.34
C ASP A 126 18.96 14.58 -31.75
N LEU A 127 17.72 14.90 -32.14
CA LEU A 127 17.39 15.41 -33.48
C LEU A 127 17.82 16.87 -33.72
N PHE A 128 18.26 17.61 -32.70
CA PHE A 128 18.74 18.99 -32.82
C PHE A 128 20.26 19.15 -32.79
N GLU A 129 21.06 18.08 -32.62
CA GLU A 129 22.54 18.18 -32.67
C GLU A 129 23.13 18.06 -34.09
N PHE A 130 22.33 17.83 -35.13
CA PHE A 130 22.82 17.64 -36.51
C PHE A 130 22.53 18.78 -37.49
N ILE A 131 22.32 20.02 -37.02
CA ILE A 131 22.28 21.23 -37.89
C ILE A 131 23.32 22.28 -37.45
N GLN A 132 24.51 21.85 -37.01
CA GLN A 132 25.71 22.72 -36.95
C GLN A 132 26.94 22.03 -37.56
N GLY A 133 26.76 21.33 -38.67
CA GLY A 133 27.83 20.76 -39.48
C GLY A 133 27.56 21.00 -40.96
N GLY A 134 27.51 22.26 -41.39
CA GLY A 134 27.15 22.60 -42.76
C GLY A 134 27.55 24.00 -43.21
N GLN A 135 28.82 24.12 -43.59
CA GLN A 135 29.40 25.08 -44.55
C GLN A 135 29.47 26.58 -44.18
N GLY A 136 30.68 27.14 -44.35
CA GLY A 136 30.98 28.57 -44.32
C GLY A 136 32.43 28.83 -43.96
#